data_AF-A0A7K3HBP5-F1
#
_entry.id   AF-A0A7K3HBP5-F1
#
_cell.length_a   1.000
_cell.length_b   1.000
_cell.length_c   1.000
_cell.angle_alpha   90.00
_cell.angle_beta   90.00
_cell.angle_gamma   90.00
#
_symmetry.space_group_name_H-M   'P 1'
#
loop_
_entity.id
_entity.type
_entity.pdbx_description
1 polymer ?
#
loop_
_entity_poly.entity_id
_entity_poly.type
_entity_poly.pdbx_seq_one_letter_code
_entity_poly.pdbx_strand_id
1 'polypeptide(L)'
;MTSVNAIGGFQPTHMEGVLRRACAVAGLDAVHDRVLRGHTNAVVLLAGEPVVVKIARRGSPGTDALRTVRFVRWLMEQDFPTAPLHPIAAEQPMVVDGHAVTFWTYLPQPPHPVRAGQLAAPLHALHNLGTPPVELLERDNVTAIKSSIARITSLPAPLIDALSARVDRLAEELPGVRFPYPKTAIQGDPQHRNALHHGKGSVLCDWDTVAWGHRE
;
A
#
# COMPACT_ATOMS: atom_id res chain seq x y z
N MET A 1 3.01 -18.24 -27.83
CA MET A 1 3.93 -17.42 -27.01
C MET A 1 3.37 -17.36 -25.61
N THR A 2 3.93 -18.14 -24.70
CA THR A 2 3.55 -18.20 -23.29
C THR A 2 3.78 -16.84 -22.64
N SER A 3 2.70 -16.22 -22.16
CA SER A 3 2.77 -15.02 -21.33
C SER A 3 3.58 -15.37 -20.08
N VAL A 4 4.80 -14.85 -19.99
CA VAL A 4 5.59 -14.89 -18.77
C VAL A 4 4.80 -14.08 -17.75
N ASN A 5 4.28 -14.75 -16.71
CA ASN A 5 3.49 -14.12 -15.65
C ASN A 5 4.30 -12.95 -15.06
N ALA A 6 3.87 -11.73 -15.38
CA ALA A 6 4.51 -10.53 -14.90
C ALA A 6 4.20 -10.36 -13.40
N ILE A 7 5.23 -10.38 -12.56
CA ILE A 7 5.08 -10.09 -11.13
C ILE A 7 5.10 -8.58 -10.96
N GLY A 8 3.98 -7.95 -10.68
CA GLY A 8 3.89 -6.50 -10.48
C GLY A 8 4.08 -5.69 -11.77
N GLY A 9 3.90 -6.31 -12.93
CA GLY A 9 4.27 -5.74 -14.23
C GLY A 9 5.76 -5.87 -14.60
N PHE A 10 6.54 -6.66 -13.85
CA PHE A 10 7.95 -6.93 -14.14
C PHE A 10 8.15 -8.22 -14.94
N GLN A 11 9.15 -8.21 -15.83
CA GLN A 11 9.78 -9.46 -16.25
C GLN A 11 10.62 -9.99 -15.07
N PRO A 12 10.57 -11.30 -14.73
CA PRO A 12 11.22 -11.86 -13.54
C PRO A 12 12.71 -11.49 -13.39
N THR A 13 13.48 -11.57 -14.47
CA THR A 13 14.93 -11.25 -14.48
C THR A 13 15.25 -9.80 -14.15
N HIS A 14 14.37 -8.86 -14.51
CA HIS A 14 14.55 -7.45 -14.19
C HIS A 14 14.28 -7.20 -12.69
N MET A 15 13.24 -7.82 -12.14
CA MET A 15 12.92 -7.72 -10.71
C MET A 15 14.07 -8.26 -9.84
N GLU A 16 14.64 -9.41 -10.20
CA GLU A 16 15.81 -9.98 -9.51
C GLU A 16 17.04 -9.06 -9.56
N GLY A 17 17.29 -8.40 -10.69
CA GLY A 17 18.37 -7.42 -10.82
C GLY A 17 18.21 -6.22 -9.88
N VAL A 18 16.97 -5.68 -9.78
CA VAL A 18 16.64 -4.59 -8.85
C VAL A 18 16.78 -5.05 -7.41
N LEU A 19 16.24 -6.22 -7.06
CA LEU A 19 16.35 -6.82 -5.74
C LEU A 19 17.81 -6.97 -5.31
N ARG A 20 18.66 -7.55 -6.16
CA ARG A 20 20.07 -7.77 -5.89
C ARG A 20 20.84 -6.49 -5.59
N ARG A 21 20.64 -5.45 -6.40
CA ARG A 21 21.29 -4.15 -6.18
C ARG A 21 20.79 -3.47 -4.90
N ALA A 22 19.49 -3.52 -4.65
CA ALA A 22 18.92 -2.94 -3.43
C ALA A 22 19.44 -3.64 -2.17
N CYS A 23 19.45 -4.98 -2.16
CA CYS A 23 19.94 -5.77 -1.03
C CYS A 23 21.44 -5.57 -0.80
N ALA A 24 22.26 -5.48 -1.87
CA ALA A 24 23.69 -5.21 -1.73
C ALA A 24 23.98 -3.88 -1.01
N VAL A 25 23.20 -2.82 -1.29
CA VAL A 25 23.35 -1.53 -0.61
C VAL A 25 22.75 -1.56 0.80
N ALA A 26 21.71 -2.36 1.03
CA ALA A 26 21.11 -2.56 2.35
C ALA A 26 21.93 -3.50 3.26
N GLY A 27 22.97 -4.16 2.74
CA GLY A 27 23.76 -5.17 3.49
C GLY A 27 23.03 -6.50 3.70
N LEU A 28 22.07 -6.84 2.82
CA LEU A 28 21.24 -8.04 2.89
C LEU A 28 21.58 -9.03 1.76
N ASP A 29 21.32 -10.32 1.99
CA ASP A 29 21.36 -11.33 0.93
C ASP A 29 20.10 -11.23 0.06
N ALA A 30 20.30 -11.18 -1.26
CA ALA A 30 19.24 -11.02 -2.25
C ALA A 30 18.51 -12.32 -2.61
N VAL A 31 18.93 -13.46 -2.04
CA VAL A 31 18.23 -14.73 -2.23
C VAL A 31 16.81 -14.61 -1.67
N HIS A 32 15.82 -14.72 -2.54
CA HIS A 32 14.42 -14.68 -2.16
C HIS A 32 13.84 -16.07 -1.98
N ASP A 33 12.95 -16.22 -1.01
CA ASP A 33 12.18 -17.44 -0.77
C ASP A 33 10.94 -17.48 -1.66
N ARG A 34 10.16 -16.38 -1.64
CA ARG A 34 8.90 -16.32 -2.37
C ARG A 34 8.48 -14.89 -2.72
N VAL A 35 7.69 -14.79 -3.77
CA VAL A 35 6.94 -13.59 -4.12
C VAL A 35 5.60 -13.60 -3.39
N LEU A 36 5.40 -12.65 -2.49
CA LEU A 36 4.17 -12.52 -1.69
C LEU A 36 3.03 -11.88 -2.49
N ARG A 37 3.32 -10.88 -3.32
CA ARG A 37 2.37 -10.21 -4.22
C ARG A 37 3.04 -9.66 -5.48
N GLY A 38 2.26 -9.55 -6.54
CA GLY A 38 2.73 -9.10 -7.85
C GLY A 38 1.63 -8.49 -8.73
N HIS A 39 0.77 -7.62 -8.21
CA HIS A 39 -0.21 -6.92 -9.06
C HIS A 39 0.30 -5.53 -9.44
N THR A 40 0.42 -4.62 -8.48
CA THR A 40 0.90 -3.24 -8.72
C THR A 40 2.37 -3.06 -8.38
N ASN A 41 2.84 -3.75 -7.34
CA ASN A 41 4.22 -3.75 -6.85
C ASN A 41 4.71 -5.20 -6.74
N ALA A 42 6.02 -5.42 -6.85
CA ALA A 42 6.60 -6.70 -6.49
C ALA A 42 6.90 -6.70 -4.98
N VAL A 43 6.37 -7.68 -4.26
CA VAL A 43 6.58 -7.83 -2.81
C VAL A 43 7.22 -9.19 -2.58
N VAL A 44 8.46 -9.20 -2.10
CA VAL A 44 9.34 -10.37 -2.07
C VAL A 44 9.82 -10.62 -0.66
N LEU A 45 9.74 -11.86 -0.19
CA LEU A 45 10.33 -12.30 1.08
C LEU A 45 11.73 -12.85 0.82
N LEU A 46 12.73 -12.36 1.58
CA LEU A 46 14.09 -12.89 1.55
C LEU A 46 14.15 -14.26 2.26
N ALA A 47 15.02 -15.15 1.79
CA ALA A 47 15.12 -16.52 2.32
C ALA A 47 15.92 -16.62 3.61
N GLY A 48 16.98 -15.81 3.76
CA GLY A 48 17.88 -15.86 4.91
C GLY A 48 17.52 -14.88 6.03
N GLU A 49 16.59 -13.97 5.80
CA GLU A 49 16.33 -12.82 6.67
C GLU A 49 14.80 -12.59 6.81
N PRO A 50 14.28 -12.17 7.97
CA PRO A 50 12.87 -11.84 8.15
C PRO A 50 12.55 -10.47 7.52
N VAL A 51 12.78 -10.34 6.20
CA VAL A 51 12.68 -9.08 5.47
C VAL A 51 11.84 -9.25 4.23
N VAL A 52 10.87 -8.36 4.08
CA VAL A 52 10.06 -8.18 2.88
C VAL A 52 10.55 -6.96 2.12
N VAL A 53 10.91 -7.15 0.86
CA VAL A 53 11.29 -6.08 -0.07
C VAL A 53 10.10 -5.73 -0.94
N LYS A 54 9.65 -4.48 -0.91
CA LYS A 54 8.61 -3.94 -1.79
C LYS A 54 9.26 -3.06 -2.85
N ILE A 55 9.13 -3.47 -4.10
CA ILE A 55 9.67 -2.80 -5.28
C ILE A 55 8.50 -2.19 -6.05
N ALA A 56 8.45 -0.86 -6.08
CA ALA A 56 7.44 -0.11 -6.81
C ALA A 56 7.63 -0.24 -8.32
N ARG A 57 6.56 -0.13 -9.11
CA ARG A 57 6.66 -0.11 -10.57
C ARG A 57 7.57 1.02 -11.05
N ARG A 58 8.31 0.79 -12.14
CA ARG A 58 9.21 1.79 -12.72
C ARG A 58 8.45 3.09 -13.03
N GLY A 59 9.02 4.22 -12.63
CA GLY A 59 8.41 5.53 -12.89
C GLY A 59 7.22 5.86 -12.00
N SER A 60 6.91 5.03 -10.99
CA SER A 60 6.02 5.45 -9.90
C SER A 60 6.63 6.68 -9.22
N PRO A 61 5.83 7.69 -8.81
CA PRO A 61 6.36 8.86 -8.15
C PRO A 61 7.14 8.48 -6.89
N GLY A 62 8.44 8.80 -6.84
CA GLY A 62 9.28 8.49 -5.67
C GLY A 62 8.78 9.18 -4.39
N THR A 63 8.05 10.28 -4.55
CA THR A 63 7.37 11.01 -3.47
C THR A 63 6.36 10.17 -2.72
N ASP A 64 5.70 9.21 -3.38
CA ASP A 64 4.69 8.37 -2.72
C ASP A 64 5.33 7.35 -1.79
N ALA A 65 6.37 6.67 -2.26
CA ALA A 65 7.15 5.77 -1.42
C ALA A 65 7.83 6.51 -0.25
N LEU A 66 8.31 7.73 -0.49
CA LEU A 66 8.89 8.58 0.56
C LEU A 66 7.84 8.99 1.61
N ARG A 67 6.63 9.38 1.18
CA ARG A 67 5.51 9.69 2.06
C ARG A 67 5.16 8.49 2.92
N THR A 68 5.02 7.31 2.31
CA THR A 68 4.76 6.04 3.01
C THR A 68 5.83 5.74 4.06
N VAL A 69 7.12 5.83 3.72
CA VAL A 69 8.20 5.56 4.68
C VAL A 69 8.17 6.55 5.84
N ARG A 70 8.02 7.85 5.57
CA ARG A 70 7.94 8.87 6.63
C ARG A 70 6.72 8.66 7.54
N PHE A 71 5.56 8.37 6.95
CA PHE A 71 4.34 8.10 7.69
C PHE A 71 4.51 6.87 8.60
N VAL A 72 5.05 5.77 8.08
CA VAL A 72 5.25 4.55 8.88
C VAL A 72 6.31 4.73 9.96
N ARG A 73 7.39 5.47 9.71
CA ARG A 73 8.36 5.83 10.77
C ARG A 73 7.67 6.56 11.91
N TRP A 74 6.85 7.56 11.59
CA TRP A 74 6.07 8.26 12.60
C TRP A 74 5.10 7.32 13.34
N LEU A 75 4.39 6.42 12.64
CA LEU A 75 3.54 5.42 13.30
C LEU A 75 4.35 4.56 14.30
N MET A 76 5.53 4.10 13.91
CA MET A 76 6.42 3.32 14.78
C MET A 76 6.87 4.14 16.01
N GLU A 77 7.16 5.43 15.85
CA GLU A 77 7.49 6.33 16.97
C GLU A 77 6.32 6.56 17.94
N GLN A 78 5.08 6.37 17.49
CA GLN A 78 3.87 6.44 18.33
C GLN A 78 3.47 5.08 18.92
N ASP A 79 4.30 4.04 18.80
CA ASP A 79 3.96 2.65 19.16
C ASP A 79 2.67 2.15 18.48
N PHE A 80 2.33 2.70 17.32
CA PHE A 80 1.13 2.31 16.57
C PHE A 80 1.30 0.90 15.97
N PRO A 81 0.24 0.04 15.97
CA PRO A 81 0.28 -1.29 15.38
C PRO A 81 0.32 -1.26 13.84
N THR A 82 1.50 -0.99 13.27
CA THR A 82 1.78 -1.03 11.82
C THR A 82 2.74 -2.17 11.47
N ALA A 83 2.69 -2.66 10.23
CA ALA A 83 3.80 -3.41 9.65
C ALA A 83 5.07 -2.56 9.73
N PRO A 84 6.14 -3.04 10.41
CA PRO A 84 7.30 -2.20 10.68
C PRO A 84 8.23 -2.12 9.46
N LEU A 85 8.85 -0.97 9.29
CA LEU A 85 10.01 -0.85 8.42
C LEU A 85 11.17 -1.66 8.99
N HIS A 86 11.91 -2.33 8.11
CA HIS A 86 13.13 -3.01 8.51
C HIS A 86 14.26 -1.99 8.64
N PRO A 87 15.01 -1.98 9.75
CA PRO A 87 16.17 -1.11 9.88
C PRO A 87 17.27 -1.53 8.90
N ILE A 88 17.74 -0.57 8.10
CA ILE A 88 18.91 -0.73 7.23
C ILE A 88 19.78 0.52 7.40
N ALA A 89 21.07 0.43 7.08
CA ALA A 89 21.98 1.57 7.19
C ALA A 89 21.66 2.70 6.19
N ALA A 90 21.08 2.37 5.03
CA ALA A 90 20.69 3.32 4.01
C ALA A 90 19.34 4.00 4.31
N GLU A 91 19.09 5.17 3.70
CA GLU A 91 17.77 5.78 3.74
C GLU A 91 16.76 5.01 2.88
N GLN A 92 15.48 5.07 3.29
CA GLN A 92 14.37 4.48 2.57
C GLN A 92 13.37 5.58 2.17
N PRO A 93 12.72 5.48 0.99
CA PRO A 93 12.93 4.46 -0.03
C PRO A 93 14.26 4.66 -0.78
N MET A 94 14.83 3.56 -1.26
CA MET A 94 15.97 3.58 -2.16
C MET A 94 15.49 3.64 -3.60
N VAL A 95 16.20 4.33 -4.49
CA VAL A 95 15.87 4.31 -5.92
C VAL A 95 16.89 3.47 -6.68
N VAL A 96 16.44 2.39 -7.31
CA VAL A 96 17.26 1.46 -8.09
C VAL A 96 16.63 1.29 -9.47
N ASP A 97 17.35 1.64 -10.53
CA ASP A 97 16.89 1.57 -11.93
C ASP A 97 15.53 2.26 -12.18
N GLY A 98 15.24 3.33 -11.43
CA GLY A 98 13.96 4.06 -11.50
C GLY A 98 12.80 3.37 -10.77
N HIS A 99 13.10 2.41 -9.90
CA HIS A 99 12.16 1.78 -8.97
C HIS A 99 12.43 2.27 -7.55
N ALA A 100 11.38 2.70 -6.84
CA ALA A 100 11.46 2.89 -5.40
C ALA A 100 11.42 1.53 -4.69
N VAL A 101 12.34 1.30 -3.77
CA VAL A 101 12.50 0.05 -3.02
C VAL A 101 12.45 0.35 -1.53
N THR A 102 11.65 -0.42 -0.81
CA THR A 102 11.48 -0.33 0.65
C THR A 102 11.60 -1.71 1.29
N PHE A 103 12.07 -1.73 2.53
CA PHE A 103 12.37 -2.93 3.32
C PHE A 103 11.52 -2.93 4.58
N TRP A 104 10.84 -4.04 4.81
CA TRP A 104 9.85 -4.21 5.86
C TRP A 104 10.19 -5.46 6.66
N THR A 105 10.00 -5.43 7.97
CA THR A 105 10.20 -6.62 8.78
C THR A 105 9.07 -7.61 8.50
N TYR A 106 9.43 -8.83 8.13
CA TYR A 106 8.48 -9.91 7.90
C TYR A 106 7.81 -10.32 9.21
N LEU A 107 6.48 -10.39 9.18
CA LEU A 107 5.68 -10.91 10.28
C LEU A 107 5.12 -12.27 9.85
N PRO A 108 5.51 -13.39 10.49
CA PRO A 108 4.96 -14.71 10.18
C PRO A 108 3.43 -14.72 10.25
N GLN A 109 2.78 -15.24 9.20
CA GLN A 109 1.32 -15.23 9.09
C GLN A 109 0.73 -16.65 9.16
N PRO A 110 -0.37 -16.86 9.90
CA PRO A 110 -1.14 -18.09 9.80
C PRO A 110 -1.86 -18.16 8.44
N PRO A 111 -2.37 -19.35 8.05
CA PRO A 111 -3.03 -19.51 6.75
C PRO A 111 -4.40 -18.81 6.65
N HIS A 112 -4.96 -18.34 7.77
CA HIS A 112 -6.25 -17.65 7.79
C HIS A 112 -6.09 -16.12 7.78
N PRO A 113 -6.96 -15.38 7.09
CA PRO A 113 -6.86 -13.92 7.02
C PRO A 113 -7.17 -13.26 8.37
N VAL A 114 -6.78 -11.98 8.51
CA VAL A 114 -7.26 -11.10 9.59
C VAL A 114 -8.76 -10.88 9.40
N ARG A 115 -9.56 -11.07 10.45
CA ARG A 115 -11.01 -10.88 10.41
C ARG A 115 -11.35 -9.39 10.44
N ALA A 116 -12.47 -9.00 9.82
CA ALA A 116 -12.92 -7.61 9.81
C ALA A 116 -12.98 -6.96 11.20
N GLY A 117 -13.48 -7.69 12.22
CA GLY A 117 -13.53 -7.19 13.60
C GLY A 117 -12.16 -6.93 14.23
N GLN A 118 -11.09 -7.58 13.74
CA GLN A 118 -9.72 -7.33 14.22
C GLN A 118 -9.14 -6.02 13.67
N LEU A 119 -9.69 -5.49 12.58
CA LEU A 119 -9.30 -4.18 12.03
C LEU A 119 -9.84 -3.01 12.86
N ALA A 120 -10.92 -3.23 13.63
CA ALA A 120 -11.60 -2.15 14.34
C ALA A 120 -10.68 -1.42 15.33
N ALA A 121 -9.91 -2.17 16.13
CA ALA A 121 -8.99 -1.58 17.11
C ALA A 121 -7.87 -0.73 16.47
N PRO A 122 -7.09 -1.22 15.49
CA PRO A 122 -6.06 -0.40 14.87
C PRO A 122 -6.61 0.75 14.02
N LEU A 123 -7.78 0.59 13.38
CA LEU A 123 -8.43 1.71 12.67
C LEU A 123 -8.92 2.78 13.65
N HIS A 124 -9.51 2.39 14.78
CA HIS A 124 -9.88 3.32 15.82
C HIS A 124 -8.66 4.05 16.37
N ALA A 125 -7.56 3.34 16.64
CA ALA A 125 -6.31 3.96 17.07
C ALA A 125 -5.80 4.96 16.02
N LEU A 126 -5.81 4.61 14.73
CA LEU A 126 -5.35 5.47 13.64
C LEU A 126 -6.14 6.77 13.58
N HIS A 127 -7.48 6.67 13.67
CA HIS A 127 -8.37 7.83 13.58
C HIS A 127 -8.24 8.81 14.75
N ASN A 128 -7.59 8.40 15.84
CA ASN A 128 -7.30 9.22 17.02
C ASN A 128 -5.80 9.50 17.21
N LEU A 129 -4.95 8.93 16.35
CA LEU A 129 -3.53 9.25 16.27
C LEU A 129 -3.46 10.67 15.69
N GLY A 130 -2.82 11.60 16.37
CA GLY A 130 -2.84 13.02 16.02
C GLY A 130 -2.30 13.31 14.61
N THR A 131 -2.11 14.59 14.28
CA THR A 131 -1.66 14.96 12.94
C THR A 131 -0.24 14.44 12.66
N PRO A 132 -0.04 13.64 11.59
CA PRO A 132 1.29 13.16 11.23
C PRO A 132 2.18 14.31 10.73
N PRO A 133 3.51 14.26 10.96
CA PRO A 133 4.46 15.25 10.47
C PRO A 133 4.80 15.06 8.97
N VAL A 134 3.83 14.58 8.19
CA VAL A 134 3.93 14.37 6.75
C VAL A 134 2.64 14.83 6.10
N GLU A 135 2.77 15.56 5.00
CA GLU A 135 1.63 16.03 4.23
C GLU A 135 0.91 14.86 3.56
N LEU A 136 -0.35 14.66 3.97
CA LEU A 136 -1.26 13.68 3.39
C LEU A 136 -2.18 14.36 2.39
N LEU A 137 -2.37 13.73 1.24
CA LEU A 137 -3.31 14.21 0.23
C LEU A 137 -4.75 14.00 0.74
N GLU A 138 -5.66 14.90 0.35
CA GLU A 138 -7.08 14.67 0.60
C GLU A 138 -7.57 13.41 -0.12
N ARG A 139 -8.46 12.66 0.54
CA ARG A 139 -9.06 11.48 -0.05
C ARG A 139 -9.95 11.85 -1.23
N ASP A 140 -9.52 11.46 -2.42
CA ASP A 140 -10.34 11.50 -3.64
C ASP A 140 -11.06 10.16 -3.84
N ASN A 141 -12.39 10.17 -3.66
CA ASN A 141 -13.25 9.00 -3.85
C ASN A 141 -13.75 8.87 -5.31
N VAL A 142 -13.58 9.87 -6.15
CA VAL A 142 -14.27 9.99 -7.45
C VAL A 142 -13.32 9.74 -8.62
N THR A 143 -12.16 10.38 -8.64
CA THR A 143 -11.27 10.38 -9.83
C THR A 143 -10.80 8.98 -10.19
N ALA A 144 -10.44 8.15 -9.21
CA ALA A 144 -10.04 6.77 -9.44
C ALA A 144 -11.18 5.93 -10.06
N ILE A 145 -12.42 6.15 -9.61
CA ILE A 145 -13.61 5.46 -10.14
C ILE A 145 -13.87 5.88 -11.59
N LYS A 146 -13.89 7.19 -11.87
CA LYS A 146 -14.04 7.72 -13.23
C LYS A 146 -12.97 7.18 -14.18
N SER A 147 -11.73 7.16 -13.72
CA SER A 147 -10.59 6.63 -14.48
C SER A 147 -10.68 5.12 -14.70
N SER A 148 -11.31 4.38 -13.77
CA SER A 148 -11.58 2.95 -13.95
C SER A 148 -12.67 2.73 -14.99
N ILE A 149 -13.79 3.47 -14.91
CA ILE A 149 -14.92 3.37 -15.85
C ILE A 149 -14.47 3.69 -17.28
N ALA A 150 -13.69 4.75 -17.48
CA ALA A 150 -13.18 5.15 -18.80
C ALA A 150 -12.26 4.11 -19.48
N ARG A 151 -11.70 3.16 -18.71
CA ARG A 151 -10.82 2.09 -19.22
C ARG A 151 -11.52 0.75 -19.40
N ILE A 152 -12.81 0.64 -19.08
CA ILE A 152 -13.56 -0.59 -19.23
C ILE A 152 -13.71 -0.92 -20.72
N THR A 153 -13.26 -2.11 -21.11
CA THR A 153 -13.42 -2.64 -22.48
C THR A 153 -14.28 -3.90 -22.54
N SER A 154 -14.67 -4.44 -21.38
CA SER A 154 -15.34 -5.74 -21.24
C SER A 154 -16.85 -5.64 -21.04
N LEU A 155 -17.42 -4.43 -20.93
CA LEU A 155 -18.85 -4.21 -20.71
C LEU A 155 -19.50 -3.52 -21.92
N PRO A 156 -20.81 -3.74 -22.17
CA PRO A 156 -21.55 -3.01 -23.20
C PRO A 156 -21.57 -1.49 -22.93
N ALA A 157 -21.50 -0.70 -24.00
CA ALA A 157 -21.52 0.77 -23.90
C ALA A 157 -22.68 1.34 -23.06
N PRO A 158 -23.95 0.87 -23.18
CA PRO A 158 -25.03 1.39 -22.35
C PRO A 158 -24.81 1.24 -20.85
N LEU A 159 -24.08 0.19 -20.42
CA LEU A 159 -23.76 -0.02 -19.01
C LEU A 159 -22.63 0.93 -18.56
N ILE A 160 -21.63 1.16 -19.40
CA ILE A 160 -20.54 2.13 -19.14
C ILE A 160 -21.12 3.54 -19.02
N ASP A 161 -22.05 3.91 -19.88
CA ASP A 161 -22.74 5.21 -19.85
C ASP A 161 -23.55 5.36 -18.56
N ALA A 162 -24.30 4.33 -18.16
CA ALA A 162 -25.06 4.32 -16.91
C ALA A 162 -24.16 4.45 -15.67
N LEU A 163 -23.01 3.76 -15.64
CA LEU A 163 -22.01 3.87 -14.57
C LEU A 163 -21.39 5.27 -14.52
N SER A 164 -21.06 5.85 -15.68
CA SER A 164 -20.53 7.21 -15.81
C SER A 164 -21.51 8.24 -15.28
N ALA A 165 -22.77 8.19 -15.73
CA ALA A 165 -23.83 9.07 -15.23
C ALA A 165 -24.09 8.88 -13.73
N ARG A 166 -23.93 7.66 -13.20
CA ARG A 166 -24.07 7.43 -11.76
C ARG A 166 -22.94 8.05 -10.96
N VAL A 167 -21.68 7.90 -11.39
CA VAL A 167 -20.55 8.48 -10.67
C VAL A 167 -20.55 10.01 -10.76
N ASP A 168 -21.00 10.59 -11.87
CA ASP A 168 -21.14 12.04 -12.00
C ASP A 168 -22.17 12.61 -11.01
N ARG A 169 -23.37 12.01 -10.94
CA ARG A 169 -24.37 12.40 -9.94
C ARG A 169 -23.87 12.25 -8.50
N LEU A 170 -23.20 11.14 -8.18
CA LEU A 170 -22.65 10.95 -6.83
C LEU A 170 -21.55 11.96 -6.51
N ALA A 171 -20.73 12.35 -7.50
CA ALA A 171 -19.71 13.37 -7.32
C ALA A 171 -20.31 14.76 -7.05
N GLU A 172 -21.46 15.07 -7.65
CA GLU A 172 -22.21 16.31 -7.38
C GLU A 172 -22.88 16.30 -6.00
N GLU A 173 -23.39 15.15 -5.55
CA GLU A 173 -24.05 14.99 -4.25
C GLU A 173 -23.06 14.92 -3.07
N LEU A 174 -21.86 14.39 -3.28
CA LEU A 174 -20.87 14.12 -2.23
C LEU A 174 -20.50 15.34 -1.36
N PRO A 175 -20.29 16.56 -1.91
CA PRO A 175 -20.04 17.75 -1.11
C PRO A 175 -21.18 18.11 -0.13
N GLY A 176 -22.41 17.64 -0.40
CA GLY A 176 -23.57 17.84 0.48
C GLY A 176 -23.66 16.85 1.65
N VAL A 177 -22.82 15.82 1.68
CA VAL A 177 -22.82 14.81 2.75
C VAL A 177 -22.24 15.42 4.03
N ARG A 178 -22.97 15.27 5.14
CA ARG A 178 -22.52 15.71 6.47
C ARG A 178 -21.87 14.56 7.20
N PHE A 179 -20.59 14.73 7.50
CA PHE A 179 -19.83 13.79 8.31
C PHE A 179 -19.84 14.25 9.78
N PRO A 180 -20.25 13.39 10.74
CA PRO A 180 -20.29 13.74 12.15
C PRO A 180 -18.90 13.97 12.76
N TYR A 181 -17.83 13.48 12.14
CA TYR A 181 -16.48 13.58 12.68
C TYR A 181 -15.56 14.46 11.83
N PRO A 182 -14.55 15.12 12.47
CA PRO A 182 -13.52 15.84 11.73
C PRO A 182 -12.69 14.85 10.90
N LYS A 183 -12.11 15.36 9.80
CA LYS A 183 -11.16 14.60 9.00
C LYS A 183 -9.93 14.22 9.84
N THR A 184 -9.36 13.07 9.54
CA THR A 184 -8.16 12.52 10.19
C THR A 184 -7.35 11.71 9.17
N ALA A 185 -6.22 11.15 9.60
CA ALA A 185 -5.46 10.21 8.78
C ALA A 185 -6.25 8.90 8.62
N ILE A 186 -6.35 8.40 7.38
CA ILE A 186 -7.03 7.15 7.04
C ILE A 186 -6.13 6.27 6.17
N GLN A 187 -6.27 4.94 6.26
CA GLN A 187 -5.47 3.98 5.47
C GLN A 187 -5.82 3.99 3.96
N GLY A 188 -7.01 4.45 3.59
CA GLY A 188 -7.48 4.54 2.20
C GLY A 188 -8.11 3.27 1.64
N ASP A 189 -7.67 2.09 2.09
CA ASP A 189 -8.22 0.78 1.71
C ASP A 189 -8.15 -0.23 2.87
N PRO A 190 -8.91 -0.02 3.97
CA PRO A 190 -8.91 -0.91 5.11
C PRO A 190 -9.60 -2.24 4.79
N GLN A 191 -8.82 -3.29 4.55
CA GLN A 191 -9.32 -4.63 4.27
C GLN A 191 -8.41 -5.73 4.84
N HIS A 192 -8.93 -6.96 4.93
CA HIS A 192 -8.23 -8.13 5.46
C HIS A 192 -6.88 -8.44 4.79
N ARG A 193 -6.69 -7.98 3.54
CA ARG A 193 -5.44 -8.13 2.79
C ARG A 193 -4.38 -7.08 3.15
N ASN A 194 -4.81 -5.97 3.73
CA ASN A 194 -3.96 -4.85 4.14
C ASN A 194 -3.83 -4.79 5.67
N ALA A 195 -3.88 -5.97 6.30
CA ALA A 195 -3.61 -6.20 7.70
C ALA A 195 -2.92 -7.55 7.89
N LEU A 196 -2.12 -7.64 8.94
CA LEU A 196 -1.34 -8.82 9.28
C LEU A 196 -1.61 -9.21 10.73
N HIS A 197 -1.64 -10.51 11.03
CA HIS A 197 -1.64 -10.99 12.41
C HIS A 197 -0.31 -10.63 13.07
N HIS A 198 -0.38 -10.12 14.29
CA HIS A 198 0.80 -9.85 15.11
C HIS A 198 0.45 -9.95 16.60
N GLY A 199 1.15 -10.83 17.32
CA GLY A 199 0.83 -11.15 18.71
C GLY A 199 -0.63 -11.63 18.85
N LYS A 200 -1.37 -11.02 19.78
CA LYS A 200 -2.80 -11.32 20.00
C LYS A 200 -3.75 -10.49 19.12
N GLY A 201 -3.22 -9.56 18.32
CA GLY A 201 -4.00 -8.62 17.54
C GLY A 201 -3.63 -8.64 16.06
N SER A 202 -3.84 -7.49 15.41
CA SER A 202 -3.43 -7.27 14.04
C SER A 202 -2.80 -5.90 13.88
N VAL A 203 -1.88 -5.80 12.93
CA VAL A 203 -1.30 -4.55 12.48
C VAL A 203 -1.84 -4.19 11.10
N LEU A 204 -1.95 -2.88 10.81
CA LEU A 204 -2.27 -2.41 9.46
C LEU A 204 -1.01 -2.38 8.60
N CYS A 205 -1.16 -2.60 7.30
CA CYS A 205 -0.09 -2.51 6.32
C CYS A 205 -0.58 -1.88 5.02
N ASP A 206 0.32 -1.78 4.03
CA ASP A 206 0.05 -1.17 2.72
C ASP A 206 -0.50 0.26 2.80
N TRP A 207 0.37 1.17 3.25
CA TRP A 207 0.06 2.58 3.45
C TRP A 207 0.15 3.43 2.17
N ASP A 208 0.25 2.82 0.97
CA ASP A 208 0.37 3.56 -0.30
C ASP A 208 -0.82 4.49 -0.58
N THR A 209 -1.98 4.17 0.00
CA THR A 209 -3.21 4.95 -0.16
C THR A 209 -3.57 5.79 1.06
N VAL A 210 -2.63 5.98 1.99
CA VAL A 210 -2.85 6.84 3.17
C VAL A 210 -3.25 8.25 2.73
N ALA A 211 -4.29 8.79 3.37
CA ALA A 211 -4.88 10.07 3.00
C ALA A 211 -5.43 10.81 4.21
N TRP A 212 -5.72 12.09 4.02
CA TRP A 212 -6.53 12.88 4.93
C TRP A 212 -8.00 12.78 4.51
N GLY A 213 -8.89 12.34 5.40
CA GLY A 213 -10.27 12.06 5.02
C GLY A 213 -11.23 11.82 6.18
N HIS A 214 -12.47 11.55 5.83
CA HIS A 214 -13.53 11.15 6.74
C HIS A 214 -13.33 9.70 7.19
N ARG A 215 -13.60 9.42 8.47
CA ARG A 215 -13.28 8.14 9.13
C ARG A 215 -14.45 7.15 9.17
N GLU A 216 -15.61 7.61 8.75
CA GLU A 216 -16.85 6.88 8.51
C GLU A 216 -16.69 5.89 7.35
#